data_AF-A0A0C3EUS8-F1
#
_entry.id   AF-A0A0C3EUS8-F1
#
_cell.length_a   1.000
_cell.length_b   1.000
_cell.length_c   1.000
_cell.angle_alpha   90.00
_cell.angle_beta   90.00
_cell.angle_gamma   90.00
#
_symmetry.space_group_name_H-M   'P 1'
#
loop_
_entity.id
_entity.type
_entity.pdbx_description
1 polymer ?
#
loop_
_entity_poly.entity_id
_entity_poly.type
_entity_poly.pdbx_seq_one_letter_code
_entity_poly.pdbx_strand_id
1 'polypeptide(L)'
;MTEHILTELSQLTAAARTYAVLDSQSDIRQTQSAVDSALVPITMIPSSVKAGCAIASLWKVMPAMLYDEAASVLDIAAQRQNIMLTNHVAWKWLEVTCTENCWRHILNRGPSDTWIKCLTDRVDNLIDGFVTTCPINPEDFLPGLQASTYQWRRARTANKLVGNQRHSFIYTTVTAIVRKWLGYPSDGISHAQAIFVDNMVKTMGHDVLLLNITWTSYIKLQAYITGQSKYGTIIISQFAAFQEHLSIHPLGNPTTAASVALSDIGRLMSAFRNSELPLFMFPEHTIQEAVQTIPCRVSLPSPSSSTVSTSVVVADSHQPKMGKPELILQYLIQLLPFIDNDLPSTPLMTKIQHNLDHYLPFRDHAPQRIKSVGLNGPYHSAVINTHTAYFDSLFWRGISYSTASATNHTMIFDLLDFRQRESSSIESIGIIETEKYFCNPKAYGPYNYSRTTALADQYWESSGRPELSDWLKQDVKPPYLDQWCFFKGTYLKDAKGNYEKDSKNKKIKAFPQIGNLVAHVLTGDYASAGKVELPSVWDMGEVITEINAGGIKGLIAIGYLGGIRKPSQEQVTVAFEHLYEYLEANLSERQKQLMGFGTLLVEHALCKFTQARKYKWV
;
A
#
# COMPACT_ATOMS: atom_id res chain seq x y z
N MET A 1 -2.32 -16.13 18.46
CA MET A 1 -1.29 -15.15 18.89
C MET A 1 -0.14 -15.82 19.63
N THR A 2 -0.37 -16.65 20.66
CA THR A 2 0.69 -17.44 21.30
C THR A 2 1.56 -18.18 20.27
N GLU A 3 0.94 -18.85 19.30
CA GLU A 3 1.66 -19.47 18.17
C GLU A 3 2.51 -18.50 17.34
N HIS A 4 2.04 -17.27 17.11
CA HIS A 4 2.83 -16.25 16.39
C HIS A 4 4.06 -15.83 17.18
N ILE A 5 3.93 -15.69 18.49
CA ILE A 5 5.04 -15.28 19.37
C ILE A 5 6.05 -16.42 19.51
N LEU A 6 5.58 -17.66 19.62
CA LEU A 6 6.44 -18.83 19.57
C LEU A 6 7.14 -18.96 18.21
N THR A 7 6.45 -18.64 17.12
CA THR A 7 7.05 -18.60 15.77
C THR A 7 8.14 -17.53 15.68
N GLU A 8 7.90 -16.32 16.20
CA GLU A 8 8.89 -15.25 16.21
C GLU A 8 10.07 -15.56 17.14
N LEU A 9 9.82 -16.11 18.34
CA LEU A 9 10.88 -16.58 19.23
C LEU A 9 11.74 -17.64 18.54
N SER A 10 11.11 -18.60 17.84
CA SER A 10 11.83 -19.63 17.08
C SER A 10 12.70 -19.03 15.98
N GLN A 11 12.17 -18.07 15.21
CA GLN A 11 12.92 -17.37 14.16
C GLN A 11 14.12 -16.57 14.71
N LEU A 12 13.91 -15.79 15.76
CA LEU A 12 14.99 -15.00 16.39
C LEU A 12 16.02 -15.90 17.08
N THR A 13 15.57 -17.00 17.70
CA THR A 13 16.47 -18.01 18.29
C THR A 13 17.32 -18.69 17.22
N ALA A 14 16.73 -19.06 16.09
CA ALA A 14 17.46 -19.64 14.97
C ALA A 14 18.51 -18.67 14.42
N ALA A 15 18.14 -17.40 14.19
CA ALA A 15 19.08 -16.37 13.77
C ALA A 15 20.21 -16.18 14.79
N ALA A 16 19.89 -16.05 16.08
CA ALA A 16 20.89 -15.88 17.14
C ALA A 16 21.84 -17.07 17.28
N ARG A 17 21.35 -18.30 17.11
CA ARG A 17 22.22 -19.50 17.08
C ARG A 17 23.16 -19.48 15.89
N THR A 18 22.65 -19.20 14.69
CA THR A 18 23.48 -19.07 13.48
C THR A 18 24.53 -17.99 13.65
N TYR A 19 24.13 -16.83 14.19
CA TYR A 19 25.03 -15.73 14.49
C TYR A 19 26.14 -16.15 15.48
N ALA A 20 25.79 -16.71 16.63
CA ALA A 20 26.75 -17.09 17.67
C ALA A 20 27.75 -18.17 17.22
N VAL A 21 27.30 -19.15 16.43
CA VAL A 21 28.17 -20.21 15.90
C VAL A 21 29.19 -19.66 14.90
N LEU A 22 28.74 -18.75 14.02
CA LEU A 22 29.53 -18.28 12.89
C LEU A 22 30.38 -17.04 13.19
N ASP A 23 30.06 -16.29 14.26
CA ASP A 23 30.84 -15.13 14.72
C ASP A 23 32.32 -15.48 14.94
N SER A 24 32.57 -16.62 15.60
CA SER A 24 33.92 -17.15 15.87
C SER A 24 34.74 -17.54 14.61
N GLN A 25 34.11 -17.59 13.44
CA GLN A 25 34.71 -18.04 12.18
C GLN A 25 34.92 -16.90 11.17
N SER A 26 34.53 -15.67 11.50
CA SER A 26 34.36 -14.59 10.52
C SER A 26 35.57 -13.64 10.41
N ASP A 27 36.50 -13.98 9.50
CA ASP A 27 37.52 -13.03 8.99
C ASP A 27 37.22 -12.63 7.53
N ILE A 28 35.94 -12.50 7.17
CA ILE A 28 35.49 -12.44 5.77
C ILE A 28 34.76 -11.12 5.49
N ARG A 29 35.51 -10.05 5.23
CA ARG A 29 34.96 -8.73 4.89
C ARG A 29 34.63 -8.50 3.40
N GLN A 30 34.53 -9.55 2.57
CA GLN A 30 34.27 -9.41 1.13
C GLN A 30 33.34 -10.49 0.55
N THR A 31 32.18 -10.72 1.17
CA THR A 31 31.23 -11.78 0.76
C THR A 31 30.62 -11.54 -0.63
N GLN A 32 30.07 -10.36 -0.90
CA GLN A 32 29.38 -10.10 -2.18
C GLN A 32 30.31 -10.13 -3.40
N SER A 33 31.45 -9.45 -3.33
CA SER A 33 32.42 -9.43 -4.44
C SER A 33 33.00 -10.83 -4.74
N ALA A 34 33.18 -11.65 -3.70
CA ALA A 34 33.61 -13.04 -3.86
C ALA A 34 32.53 -13.90 -4.54
N VAL A 35 31.25 -13.69 -4.21
CA VAL A 35 30.11 -14.35 -4.89
C VAL A 35 30.05 -13.95 -6.36
N ASP A 36 30.06 -12.65 -6.64
CA ASP A 36 29.97 -12.15 -8.02
C ASP A 36 31.14 -12.67 -8.88
N SER A 37 32.35 -12.67 -8.34
CA SER A 37 33.54 -13.19 -9.01
C SER A 37 33.46 -14.70 -9.27
N ALA A 38 32.82 -15.46 -8.38
CA ALA A 38 32.65 -16.90 -8.52
C ALA A 38 31.53 -17.29 -9.50
N LEU A 39 30.47 -16.48 -9.61
CA LEU A 39 29.34 -16.77 -10.51
C LEU A 39 29.70 -16.67 -12.00
N VAL A 40 30.62 -15.78 -12.37
CA VAL A 40 31.05 -15.59 -13.77
C VAL A 40 31.57 -16.87 -14.44
N PRO A 41 32.59 -17.58 -13.89
CA PRO A 41 33.08 -18.81 -14.51
C PRO A 41 32.05 -19.95 -14.47
N ILE A 42 31.19 -20.01 -13.45
CA ILE A 42 30.14 -21.05 -13.30
C ILE A 42 29.09 -20.91 -14.41
N THR A 43 28.68 -19.68 -14.71
CA THR A 43 27.64 -19.40 -15.72
C THR A 43 28.17 -19.48 -17.15
N MET A 44 29.41 -19.04 -17.39
CA MET A 44 30.00 -18.99 -18.73
C MET A 44 30.44 -20.37 -19.24
N ILE A 45 31.16 -21.14 -18.41
CA ILE A 45 31.67 -22.48 -18.80
C ILE A 45 31.61 -23.40 -17.56
N PRO A 46 30.44 -24.01 -17.26
CA PRO A 46 30.21 -24.77 -16.03
C PRO A 46 31.18 -25.94 -15.80
N SER A 47 31.65 -26.59 -16.87
CA SER A 47 32.56 -27.73 -16.80
C SER A 47 34.04 -27.34 -16.70
N SER A 48 34.37 -26.05 -16.60
CA SER A 48 35.75 -25.59 -16.53
C SER A 48 36.38 -25.80 -15.14
N VAL A 49 37.70 -25.98 -15.09
CA VAL A 49 38.46 -26.02 -13.82
C VAL A 49 38.19 -24.76 -12.98
N LYS A 50 38.06 -23.59 -13.63
CA LYS A 50 37.74 -22.32 -12.97
C LYS A 50 36.35 -22.36 -12.31
N ALA A 51 35.35 -22.94 -12.97
CA ALA A 51 34.02 -23.13 -12.36
C ALA A 51 34.09 -24.08 -11.16
N GLY A 52 34.84 -25.18 -11.24
CA GLY A 52 35.08 -26.08 -10.11
C GLY A 52 35.73 -25.39 -8.91
N CYS A 53 36.78 -24.59 -9.14
CA CYS A 53 37.41 -23.78 -8.09
C CYS A 53 36.47 -22.70 -7.53
N ALA A 54 35.66 -22.07 -8.38
CA ALA A 54 34.70 -21.05 -7.97
C ALA A 54 33.60 -21.63 -7.07
N ILE A 55 33.06 -22.81 -7.40
CA ILE A 55 32.10 -23.53 -6.54
C ILE A 55 32.72 -23.84 -5.18
N ALA A 56 33.96 -24.35 -5.16
CA ALA A 56 34.67 -24.62 -3.91
C ALA A 56 34.85 -23.36 -3.04
N SER A 57 35.10 -22.20 -3.66
CA SER A 57 35.17 -20.91 -2.97
C SER A 57 33.82 -20.42 -2.46
N LEU A 58 32.73 -20.62 -3.21
CA LEU A 58 31.36 -20.27 -2.74
C LEU A 58 30.98 -21.01 -1.46
N TRP A 59 31.34 -22.30 -1.35
CA TRP A 59 31.12 -23.07 -0.11
C TRP A 59 31.83 -22.48 1.10
N LYS A 60 32.98 -21.79 0.92
CA LYS A 60 33.70 -21.10 2.00
C LYS A 60 33.06 -19.75 2.37
N VAL A 61 32.37 -19.10 1.44
CA VAL A 61 31.73 -17.79 1.64
C VAL A 61 30.32 -17.92 2.22
N MET A 62 29.63 -19.03 1.95
CA MET A 62 28.26 -19.28 2.38
C MET A 62 28.04 -19.15 3.91
N PRO A 63 28.93 -19.62 4.80
CA PRO A 63 28.79 -19.35 6.24
C PRO A 63 28.77 -17.84 6.57
N ALA A 64 29.63 -17.04 5.92
CA ALA A 64 29.63 -15.59 6.14
C ALA A 64 28.33 -14.93 5.64
N MET A 65 27.75 -15.41 4.53
CA MET A 65 26.44 -14.94 4.07
C MET A 65 25.30 -15.28 5.04
N LEU A 66 25.31 -16.50 5.60
CA LEU A 66 24.34 -16.93 6.61
C LEU A 66 24.49 -16.11 7.91
N TYR A 67 25.72 -15.78 8.28
CA TYR A 67 26.02 -14.86 9.39
C TYR A 67 25.45 -13.46 9.12
N ASP A 68 25.71 -12.88 7.95
CA ASP A 68 25.21 -11.56 7.56
C ASP A 68 23.67 -11.51 7.53
N GLU A 69 23.01 -12.57 7.04
CA GLU A 69 21.56 -12.71 7.06
C GLU A 69 21.04 -12.76 8.51
N ALA A 70 21.63 -13.61 9.36
CA ALA A 70 21.25 -13.74 10.76
C ALA A 70 21.44 -12.42 11.54
N ALA A 71 22.57 -11.75 11.34
CA ALA A 71 22.84 -10.43 11.93
C ALA A 71 21.80 -9.40 11.48
N SER A 72 21.46 -9.39 10.18
CA SER A 72 20.45 -8.49 9.61
C SER A 72 19.07 -8.72 10.20
N VAL A 73 18.66 -9.98 10.43
CA VAL A 73 17.37 -10.30 11.07
C VAL A 73 17.28 -9.68 12.47
N LEU A 74 18.31 -9.88 13.30
CA LEU A 74 18.37 -9.36 14.66
C LEU A 74 18.45 -7.83 14.67
N ASP A 75 19.28 -7.24 13.82
CA ASP A 75 19.44 -5.79 13.72
C ASP A 75 18.14 -5.11 13.26
N ILE A 76 17.43 -5.65 12.28
CA ILE A 76 16.13 -5.13 11.84
C ILE A 76 15.13 -5.11 13.00
N ALA A 77 15.05 -6.17 13.81
CA ALA A 77 14.17 -6.21 14.98
C ALA A 77 14.56 -5.13 16.00
N ALA A 78 15.85 -4.95 16.26
CA ALA A 78 16.35 -3.93 17.16
C ALA A 78 16.06 -2.50 16.67
N GLN A 79 16.31 -2.22 15.39
CA GLN A 79 16.04 -0.91 14.79
C GLN A 79 14.55 -0.56 14.84
N ARG A 80 13.66 -1.52 14.58
CA ARG A 80 12.21 -1.31 14.67
C ARG A 80 11.76 -0.94 16.09
N GLN A 81 12.28 -1.65 17.11
CA GLN A 81 12.03 -1.29 18.50
C GLN A 81 12.54 0.14 18.79
N ASN A 82 13.75 0.48 18.35
CA ASN A 82 14.33 1.81 18.57
C ASN A 82 13.48 2.91 17.92
N ILE A 83 13.03 2.73 16.69
CA ILE A 83 12.14 3.70 16.00
C ILE A 83 10.86 3.93 16.82
N MET A 84 10.22 2.84 17.27
CA MET A 84 8.99 2.92 18.08
C MET A 84 9.23 3.61 19.42
N LEU A 85 10.32 3.27 20.12
CA LEU A 85 10.69 3.87 21.40
C LEU A 85 11.08 5.34 21.26
N THR A 86 11.86 5.72 20.24
CA THR A 86 12.23 7.11 19.99
C THR A 86 11.00 7.97 19.75
N ASN A 87 10.08 7.52 18.88
CA ASN A 87 8.82 8.23 18.65
C ASN A 87 8.01 8.35 19.97
N HIS A 88 7.87 7.24 20.70
CA HIS A 88 7.16 7.21 21.98
C HIS A 88 7.75 8.19 23.02
N VAL A 89 9.07 8.12 23.26
CA VAL A 89 9.76 8.95 24.25
C VAL A 89 9.69 10.43 23.87
N ALA A 90 9.87 10.76 22.59
CA ALA A 90 9.77 12.13 22.13
C ALA A 90 8.37 12.71 22.40
N TRP A 91 7.30 12.00 22.01
CA TRP A 91 5.93 12.48 22.28
C TRP A 91 5.59 12.51 23.77
N LYS A 92 6.01 11.51 24.55
CA LYS A 92 5.79 11.47 25.99
C LYS A 92 6.49 12.63 26.71
N TRP A 93 7.73 12.95 26.32
CA TRP A 93 8.44 14.11 26.86
C TRP A 93 7.68 15.41 26.54
N LEU A 94 7.21 15.58 25.31
CA LEU A 94 6.48 16.78 24.90
C LEU A 94 5.13 16.92 25.61
N GLU A 95 4.36 15.85 25.72
CA GLU A 95 2.99 15.95 26.23
C GLU A 95 2.90 15.84 27.75
N VAL A 96 3.76 15.04 28.37
CA VAL A 96 3.74 14.81 29.82
C VAL A 96 4.79 15.69 30.48
N THR A 97 6.06 15.54 30.11
CA THR A 97 7.16 16.23 30.81
C THR A 97 7.12 17.74 30.59
N CYS A 98 6.96 18.22 29.36
CA CYS A 98 6.91 19.66 29.08
C CYS A 98 5.66 20.30 29.71
N THR A 99 4.49 19.68 29.54
CA THR A 99 3.23 20.17 30.13
C THR A 99 3.29 20.24 31.66
N GLU A 100 3.79 19.19 32.33
CA GLU A 100 3.93 19.16 33.79
C GLU A 100 4.91 20.22 34.29
N ASN A 101 6.02 20.44 33.57
CA ASN A 101 6.96 21.51 33.90
C ASN A 101 6.31 22.90 33.78
N CYS A 102 5.54 23.14 32.71
CA CYS A 102 4.77 24.38 32.55
C CYS A 102 3.79 24.54 33.71
N TRP A 103 3.00 23.50 34.00
CA TRP A 103 1.98 23.51 35.03
C TRP A 103 2.54 23.79 36.43
N ARG A 104 3.58 23.04 36.85
CA ARG A 104 4.26 23.26 38.14
C ARG A 104 4.84 24.65 38.26
N HIS A 105 5.41 25.17 37.18
CA HIS A 105 5.99 26.51 37.16
C HIS A 105 4.93 27.59 37.35
N ILE A 106 3.80 27.48 36.64
CA ILE A 106 2.68 28.42 36.75
C ILE A 106 2.09 28.42 38.17
N LEU A 107 1.95 27.24 38.79
CA LEU A 107 1.40 27.12 40.15
C LEU A 107 2.34 27.65 41.23
N ASN A 108 3.62 27.32 41.16
CA ASN A 108 4.58 27.63 42.23
C ASN A 108 5.20 29.02 42.08
N ARG A 109 5.16 29.62 40.88
CA ARG A 109 5.80 30.91 40.56
C ARG A 109 7.27 30.98 41.00
N GLY A 110 7.97 29.85 40.91
CA GLY A 110 9.39 29.75 41.24
C GLY A 110 10.28 30.44 40.19
N PRO A 111 11.60 30.50 40.41
CA PRO A 111 12.53 31.03 39.42
C PRO A 111 12.54 30.19 38.14
N SER A 112 12.71 30.86 37.00
CA SER A 112 12.81 30.25 35.66
C SER A 112 14.21 29.74 35.37
N ASP A 113 14.56 28.63 36.02
CA ASP A 113 15.85 27.95 35.94
C ASP A 113 16.02 27.01 34.72
N THR A 114 14.96 26.82 33.93
CA THR A 114 14.99 26.01 32.69
C THR A 114 14.40 26.80 31.53
N TRP A 115 14.85 26.49 30.32
CA TRP A 115 14.37 27.15 29.11
C TRP A 115 12.85 27.00 28.89
N ILE A 116 12.26 25.87 29.32
CA ILE A 116 10.80 25.65 29.26
C ILE A 116 10.08 26.63 30.20
N LYS A 117 10.61 26.87 31.41
CA LYS A 117 10.03 27.83 32.36
C LYS A 117 10.15 29.27 31.83
N CYS A 118 11.31 29.64 31.28
CA CYS A 118 11.49 30.93 30.60
C CYS A 118 10.48 31.13 29.46
N LEU A 119 10.28 30.11 28.63
CA LEU A 119 9.28 30.16 27.55
C LEU A 119 7.85 30.24 28.10
N THR A 120 7.57 29.54 29.20
CA THR A 120 6.29 29.60 29.90
C THR A 120 6.00 31.01 30.39
N ASP A 121 6.95 31.67 31.06
CA ASP A 121 6.84 33.06 31.49
C ASP A 121 6.66 34.00 30.30
N ARG A 122 7.40 33.77 29.21
CA ARG A 122 7.25 34.58 27.99
C ARG A 122 5.82 34.50 27.46
N VAL A 123 5.25 33.31 27.37
CA VAL A 123 3.87 33.12 26.91
C VAL A 123 2.87 33.73 27.90
N ASP A 124 3.05 33.55 29.21
CA ASP A 124 2.18 34.13 30.25
C ASP A 124 2.17 35.66 30.18
N ASN A 125 3.34 36.28 30.06
CA ASN A 125 3.48 37.73 29.90
C ASN A 125 2.85 38.26 28.59
N LEU A 126 2.93 37.49 27.50
CA LEU A 126 2.30 37.85 26.22
C LEU A 126 0.77 37.82 26.29
N ILE A 127 0.18 36.98 27.15
CA ILE A 127 -1.27 36.95 27.37
C ILE A 127 -1.74 38.25 28.02
N ASP A 128 -0.98 38.76 28.99
CA ASP A 128 -1.30 40.04 29.67
C ASP A 128 -0.98 41.26 28.81
N GLY A 129 0.05 41.16 27.96
CA GLY A 129 0.49 42.25 27.09
C GLY A 129 -0.57 42.70 26.07
N PHE A 130 -0.49 43.96 25.62
CA PHE A 130 -1.39 44.49 24.57
C PHE A 130 -0.98 44.14 23.14
N VAL A 131 0.18 43.49 22.97
CA VAL A 131 0.76 43.15 21.66
C VAL A 131 -0.15 42.19 20.91
N THR A 132 -0.40 42.45 19.62
CA THR A 132 -1.25 41.61 18.77
C THR A 132 -0.47 40.46 18.13
N THR A 133 0.79 40.72 17.77
CA THR A 133 1.71 39.75 17.16
C THR A 133 3.11 39.92 17.73
N CYS A 134 3.77 38.82 18.10
CA CYS A 134 5.12 38.85 18.63
C CYS A 134 5.94 37.67 18.11
N PRO A 135 7.13 37.89 17.54
CA PRO A 135 8.05 36.79 17.24
C PRO A 135 8.60 36.20 18.54
N ILE A 136 8.65 34.87 18.61
CA ILE A 136 9.34 34.12 19.65
C ILE A 136 10.45 33.33 18.95
N ASN A 137 11.71 33.72 19.18
CA ASN A 137 12.86 33.09 18.53
C ASN A 137 13.36 31.92 19.38
N PRO A 138 13.70 30.77 18.78
CA PRO A 138 14.22 29.62 19.52
C PRO A 138 15.58 29.90 20.18
N GLU A 139 16.45 30.71 19.55
CA GLU A 139 17.79 31.03 20.06
C GLU A 139 17.76 31.74 21.42
N ASP A 140 16.68 32.45 21.74
CA ASP A 140 16.48 33.13 23.02
C ASP A 140 16.32 32.12 24.20
N PHE A 141 15.95 30.87 23.90
CA PHE A 141 15.66 29.83 24.89
C PHE A 141 16.60 28.62 24.76
N LEU A 142 16.98 28.26 23.53
CA LEU A 142 17.82 27.12 23.19
C LEU A 142 18.93 27.59 22.22
N PRO A 143 20.04 28.15 22.75
CA PRO A 143 21.15 28.61 21.92
C PRO A 143 21.68 27.48 21.03
N GLY A 144 21.81 27.76 19.73
CA GLY A 144 22.29 26.80 18.72
C GLY A 144 21.19 25.99 18.02
N LEU A 145 19.93 26.10 18.45
CA LEU A 145 18.82 25.43 17.77
C LEU A 145 18.44 26.16 16.47
N GLN A 146 18.72 25.53 15.34
CA GLN A 146 18.36 26.03 14.00
C GLN A 146 16.89 25.75 13.67
N ALA A 147 15.98 26.56 14.24
CA ALA A 147 14.54 26.42 14.01
C ALA A 147 13.88 27.75 13.60
N SER A 148 12.75 27.65 12.90
CA SER A 148 12.00 28.85 12.48
C SER A 148 11.35 29.56 13.67
N THR A 149 11.41 30.89 13.68
CA THR A 149 10.69 31.75 14.63
C THR A 149 9.21 31.38 14.70
N TYR A 150 8.66 31.31 15.92
CA TYR A 150 7.23 31.15 16.11
C TYR A 150 6.56 32.51 16.13
N GLN A 151 5.54 32.70 15.29
CA GLN A 151 4.78 33.95 15.23
C GLN A 151 3.58 33.84 16.17
N TRP A 152 3.74 34.33 17.39
CA TRP A 152 2.64 34.39 18.34
C TRP A 152 1.61 35.41 17.86
N ARG A 153 0.33 35.04 17.97
CA ARG A 153 -0.82 35.89 17.67
C ARG A 153 -1.76 35.86 18.84
N ARG A 154 -2.16 37.03 19.32
CA ARG A 154 -3.09 37.15 20.44
C ARG A 154 -4.45 36.56 20.09
N ALA A 155 -4.91 35.59 20.87
CA ALA A 155 -6.28 35.11 20.77
C ALA A 155 -7.24 36.19 21.28
N ARG A 156 -8.40 36.37 20.62
CA ARG A 156 -9.44 37.35 21.04
C ARG A 156 -9.92 37.13 22.47
N THR A 157 -9.81 35.89 22.95
CA THR A 157 -10.23 35.47 24.29
C THR A 157 -9.12 35.51 25.33
N ALA A 158 -7.87 35.80 24.96
CA ALA A 158 -6.70 35.70 25.85
C ALA A 158 -6.89 36.47 27.17
N ASN A 159 -7.45 37.68 27.10
CA ASN A 159 -7.64 38.56 28.27
C ASN A 159 -8.78 38.12 29.20
N LYS A 160 -9.61 37.20 28.74
CA LYS A 160 -10.74 36.65 29.50
C LYS A 160 -10.38 35.33 30.17
N LEU A 161 -9.19 34.78 29.91
CA LEU A 161 -8.75 33.53 30.49
C LEU A 161 -8.32 33.75 31.94
N VAL A 162 -8.99 33.05 32.85
CA VAL A 162 -8.69 33.07 34.29
C VAL A 162 -8.48 31.65 34.82
N GLY A 163 -7.68 31.52 35.87
CA GLY A 163 -7.40 30.25 36.56
C GLY A 163 -6.99 29.13 35.61
N ASN A 164 -7.67 27.98 35.71
CA ASN A 164 -7.35 26.77 34.95
C ASN A 164 -7.42 26.95 33.42
N GLN A 165 -8.31 27.82 32.92
CA GLN A 165 -8.40 28.08 31.47
C GLN A 165 -7.14 28.78 30.96
N ARG A 166 -6.61 29.71 31.75
CA ARG A 166 -5.35 30.38 31.45
C ARG A 166 -4.19 29.41 31.47
N HIS A 167 -4.08 28.57 32.50
CA HIS A 167 -3.02 27.57 32.60
C HIS A 167 -3.04 26.61 31.41
N SER A 168 -4.24 26.15 31.03
CA SER A 168 -4.43 25.28 29.86
C SER A 168 -3.99 25.93 28.55
N PHE A 169 -4.34 27.19 28.36
CA PHE A 169 -3.92 27.95 27.20
C PHE A 169 -2.40 28.13 27.15
N ILE A 170 -1.76 28.42 28.30
CA ILE A 170 -0.31 28.61 28.37
C ILE A 170 0.42 27.34 27.96
N TYR A 171 0.21 26.21 28.64
CA TYR A 171 0.97 25.01 28.32
C TYR A 171 0.64 24.49 26.92
N THR A 172 -0.61 24.63 26.43
CA THR A 172 -0.96 24.25 25.06
C THR A 172 -0.20 25.09 24.03
N THR A 173 -0.06 26.40 24.29
CA THR A 173 0.71 27.31 23.44
C THR A 173 2.20 27.00 23.49
N VAL A 174 2.76 26.76 24.68
CA VAL A 174 4.16 26.36 24.85
C VAL A 174 4.45 25.06 24.10
N THR A 175 3.62 24.03 24.29
CA THR A 175 3.75 22.74 23.61
C THR A 175 3.67 22.90 22.09
N ALA A 176 2.81 23.80 21.57
CA ALA A 176 2.74 24.09 20.13
C ALA A 176 4.02 24.77 19.60
N ILE A 177 4.61 25.68 20.37
CA ILE A 177 5.90 26.32 20.03
C ILE A 177 7.01 25.27 19.99
N VAL A 178 7.15 24.48 21.06
CA VAL A 178 8.17 23.43 21.18
C VAL A 178 8.02 22.37 20.08
N ARG A 179 6.79 21.94 19.78
CA ARG A 179 6.47 21.05 18.66
C ARG A 179 7.02 21.59 17.34
N LYS A 180 6.82 22.88 17.06
CA LYS A 180 7.33 23.52 15.84
C LYS A 180 8.86 23.61 15.83
N TRP A 181 9.47 23.98 16.95
CA TRP A 181 10.93 24.17 17.03
C TRP A 181 11.70 22.86 16.93
N LEU A 182 11.20 21.79 17.55
CA LEU A 182 11.86 20.49 17.56
C LEU A 182 11.44 19.58 16.39
N GLY A 183 10.67 20.10 15.42
CA GLY A 183 10.34 19.37 14.20
C GLY A 183 9.40 18.17 14.37
N TYR A 184 8.53 18.20 15.38
CA TYR A 184 7.55 17.12 15.58
C TYR A 184 6.59 17.01 14.39
N PRO A 185 6.26 15.80 13.91
CA PRO A 185 5.35 15.62 12.78
C PRO A 185 3.98 16.25 13.00
N SER A 186 3.36 16.79 11.94
CA SER A 186 2.04 17.44 11.97
C SER A 186 0.89 16.55 11.51
N ASP A 187 1.18 15.33 11.05
CA ASP A 187 0.22 14.41 10.41
C ASP A 187 -0.76 13.74 11.39
N GLY A 188 -0.55 13.88 12.70
CA GLY A 188 -1.34 13.25 13.76
C GLY A 188 -1.11 11.74 13.90
N ILE A 189 -0.64 11.07 12.84
CA ILE A 189 -0.35 9.63 12.83
C ILE A 189 0.83 9.32 13.75
N SER A 190 1.90 10.10 13.68
CA SER A 190 3.09 9.90 14.55
C SER A 190 2.73 10.00 16.03
N HIS A 191 1.80 10.89 16.39
CA HIS A 191 1.31 11.03 17.76
C HIS A 191 0.46 9.81 18.18
N ALA A 192 -0.49 9.39 17.35
CA ALA A 192 -1.27 8.18 17.61
C ALA A 192 -0.38 6.93 17.75
N GLN A 193 0.67 6.84 16.94
CA GLN A 193 1.71 5.81 17.04
C GLN A 193 2.43 5.82 18.38
N ALA A 194 2.73 6.99 18.95
CA ALA A 194 3.33 7.09 20.26
C ALA A 194 2.39 6.64 21.39
N ILE A 195 1.09 6.93 21.27
CA ILE A 195 0.06 6.46 22.22
C ILE A 195 -0.10 4.94 22.14
N PHE A 196 -0.11 4.38 20.92
CA PHE A 196 -0.10 2.94 20.71
C PHE A 196 1.07 2.27 21.44
N VAL A 197 2.29 2.79 21.24
CA VAL A 197 3.50 2.26 21.89
C VAL A 197 3.45 2.44 23.41
N ASP A 198 2.97 3.58 23.92
CA ASP A 198 2.83 3.81 25.37
C ASP A 198 1.92 2.75 26.02
N ASN A 199 0.78 2.44 25.39
CA ASN A 199 -0.16 1.44 25.87
C ASN A 199 0.45 0.03 25.87
N MET A 200 1.18 -0.32 24.82
CA MET A 200 1.88 -1.60 24.70
C MET A 200 2.96 -1.74 25.78
N VAL A 201 3.83 -0.74 25.92
CA VAL A 201 4.95 -0.75 26.88
C VAL A 201 4.46 -0.78 28.32
N LYS A 202 3.43 0.01 28.67
CA LYS A 202 2.85 0.01 30.02
C LYS A 202 2.26 -1.35 30.41
N THR A 203 1.71 -2.08 29.45
CA THR A 203 0.99 -3.34 29.74
C THR A 203 1.90 -4.56 29.66
N MET A 204 2.86 -4.57 28.72
CA MET A 204 3.61 -5.78 28.36
C MET A 204 5.14 -5.60 28.42
N GLY A 205 5.62 -4.42 28.80
CA GLY A 205 7.04 -4.09 28.78
C GLY A 205 7.56 -3.70 27.39
N HIS A 206 8.83 -3.33 27.30
CA HIS A 206 9.45 -2.84 26.06
C HIS A 206 9.73 -3.96 25.05
N ASP A 207 9.87 -5.20 25.50
CA ASP A 207 10.20 -6.35 24.66
C ASP A 207 9.11 -6.65 23.62
N VAL A 208 7.85 -6.29 23.90
CA VAL A 208 6.73 -6.45 22.95
C VAL A 208 6.95 -5.72 21.62
N LEU A 209 7.82 -4.71 21.62
CA LEU A 209 8.19 -3.93 20.45
C LEU A 209 9.20 -4.65 19.54
N LEU A 210 9.79 -5.76 19.99
CA LEU A 210 10.65 -6.62 19.16
C LEU A 210 9.81 -7.49 18.21
N LEU A 211 8.49 -7.59 18.46
CA LEU A 211 7.62 -8.43 17.65
C LEU A 211 7.29 -7.80 16.28
N ASN A 212 7.34 -8.59 15.22
CA ASN A 212 7.02 -8.14 13.86
C ASN A 212 5.53 -7.78 13.71
N ILE A 213 4.63 -8.43 14.45
CA ILE A 213 3.22 -8.03 14.50
C ILE A 213 3.03 -6.64 15.13
N THR A 214 3.83 -6.28 16.13
CA THR A 214 3.79 -4.95 16.77
C THR A 214 4.25 -3.89 15.79
N TRP A 215 5.36 -4.14 15.08
CA TRP A 215 5.84 -3.25 14.01
C TRP A 215 4.82 -3.07 12.89
N THR A 216 4.20 -4.16 12.44
CA THR A 216 3.18 -4.10 11.37
C THR A 216 1.97 -3.29 11.81
N SER A 217 1.54 -3.46 13.06
CA SER A 217 0.46 -2.68 13.68
C SER A 217 0.83 -1.20 13.80
N TYR A 218 2.06 -0.90 14.20
CA TYR A 218 2.60 0.47 14.28
C TYR A 218 2.56 1.19 12.92
N ILE A 219 3.02 0.54 11.84
CA ILE A 219 3.04 1.14 10.49
C ILE A 219 1.63 1.26 9.89
N LYS A 220 0.73 0.31 10.18
CA LYS A 220 -0.64 0.27 9.63
C LYS A 220 -1.71 0.72 10.63
N LEU A 221 -1.33 1.51 11.63
CA LEU A 221 -2.15 1.83 12.79
C LEU A 221 -3.55 2.34 12.43
N GLN A 222 -3.64 3.23 11.42
CA GLN A 222 -4.91 3.78 10.96
C GLN A 222 -5.88 2.69 10.47
N ALA A 223 -5.37 1.70 9.72
CA ALA A 223 -6.20 0.62 9.19
C ALA A 223 -6.73 -0.30 10.31
N TYR A 224 -5.94 -0.50 11.37
CA TYR A 224 -6.31 -1.35 12.50
C TYR A 224 -7.25 -0.66 13.50
N ILE A 225 -7.02 0.62 13.82
CA ILE A 225 -7.84 1.34 14.82
C ILE A 225 -9.17 1.81 14.26
N THR A 226 -9.18 2.33 13.03
CA THR A 226 -10.39 2.95 12.47
C THR A 226 -11.25 1.98 11.65
N GLY A 227 -10.73 0.79 11.34
CA GLY A 227 -11.35 -0.14 10.39
C GLY A 227 -11.46 0.41 8.96
N GLN A 228 -11.00 1.65 8.72
CA GLN A 228 -11.09 2.35 7.44
C GLN A 228 -9.70 2.64 6.90
N SER A 229 -9.49 2.29 5.64
CA SER A 229 -8.14 2.33 5.05
C SER A 229 -7.65 3.72 4.64
N LYS A 230 -8.50 4.78 4.61
CA LYS A 230 -8.07 6.03 3.93
C LYS A 230 -8.37 7.40 4.50
N TYR A 231 -9.37 7.68 5.34
CA TYR A 231 -9.54 9.06 5.83
C TYR A 231 -10.23 9.09 7.19
N GLY A 232 -9.45 9.43 8.21
CA GLY A 232 -9.93 9.70 9.57
C GLY A 232 -8.75 10.11 10.45
N THR A 233 -8.88 11.25 11.13
CA THR A 233 -7.97 11.62 12.22
C THR A 233 -8.15 10.60 13.33
N ILE A 234 -7.08 9.93 13.74
CA ILE A 234 -7.14 9.01 14.89
C ILE A 234 -7.39 9.87 16.13
N ILE A 235 -8.49 9.59 16.83
CA ILE A 235 -8.86 10.31 18.05
C ILE A 235 -8.38 9.49 19.24
N ILE A 236 -7.80 10.14 20.24
CA ILE A 236 -7.25 9.48 21.45
C ILE A 236 -8.28 8.56 22.12
N SER A 237 -9.57 8.95 22.12
CA SER A 237 -10.65 8.14 22.69
C SER A 237 -10.81 6.76 22.03
N GLN A 238 -10.36 6.59 20.78
CA GLN A 238 -10.38 5.30 20.08
C GLN A 238 -9.42 4.28 20.71
N PHE A 239 -8.44 4.72 21.50
CA PHE A 239 -7.54 3.83 22.23
C PHE A 239 -8.11 3.29 23.54
N ALA A 240 -9.24 3.82 24.04
CA ALA A 240 -9.80 3.35 25.31
C ALA A 240 -10.21 1.87 25.25
N ALA A 241 -10.94 1.48 24.19
CA ALA A 241 -11.28 0.08 23.95
C ALA A 241 -10.02 -0.79 23.78
N PHE A 242 -9.01 -0.28 23.08
CA PHE A 242 -7.74 -0.99 22.91
C PHE A 242 -7.01 -1.22 24.24
N GLN A 243 -6.97 -0.22 25.13
CA GLN A 243 -6.38 -0.35 26.47
C GLN A 243 -7.10 -1.39 27.33
N GLU A 244 -8.44 -1.40 27.28
CA GLU A 244 -9.25 -2.40 27.99
C GLU A 244 -8.91 -3.82 27.53
N HIS A 245 -8.84 -4.04 26.21
CA HIS A 245 -8.45 -5.35 25.65
C HIS A 245 -7.00 -5.72 25.97
N LEU A 246 -6.07 -4.76 26.00
CA LEU A 246 -4.68 -5.01 26.38
C LEU A 246 -4.56 -5.46 27.84
N SER A 247 -5.37 -4.91 28.75
CA SER A 247 -5.27 -5.21 30.19
C SER A 247 -5.57 -6.67 30.53
N ILE A 248 -6.45 -7.32 29.77
CA ILE A 248 -6.81 -8.74 29.94
C ILE A 248 -5.99 -9.68 29.05
N HIS A 249 -5.02 -9.12 28.32
CA HIS A 249 -4.31 -9.85 27.29
C HIS A 249 -3.24 -10.78 27.90
N PRO A 250 -3.07 -12.02 27.38
CA PRO A 250 -2.13 -12.98 27.96
C PRO A 250 -0.70 -12.46 28.11
N LEU A 251 -0.21 -11.63 27.18
CA LEU A 251 1.13 -11.05 27.26
C LEU A 251 1.34 -10.09 28.44
N GLY A 252 0.27 -9.46 28.94
CA GLY A 252 0.33 -8.64 30.14
C GLY A 252 0.41 -9.46 31.43
N ASN A 253 0.16 -10.77 31.36
CA ASN A 253 0.27 -11.66 32.51
C ASN A 253 1.62 -12.41 32.48
N PRO A 254 2.55 -12.11 33.40
CA PRO A 254 3.90 -12.67 33.41
C PRO A 254 3.95 -14.19 33.64
N THR A 255 2.85 -14.78 34.09
CA THR A 255 2.76 -16.24 34.33
C THR A 255 2.41 -17.04 33.09
N THR A 256 2.02 -16.38 31.99
CA THR A 256 1.65 -17.09 30.76
C THR A 256 2.87 -17.48 29.93
N ALA A 257 2.78 -18.61 29.22
CA ALA A 257 3.83 -19.05 28.31
C ALA A 257 4.18 -18.00 27.25
N ALA A 258 3.20 -17.22 26.79
CA ALA A 258 3.42 -16.14 25.84
C ALA A 258 4.26 -15.00 26.42
N SER A 259 4.06 -14.64 27.68
CA SER A 259 4.84 -13.60 28.37
C SER A 259 6.27 -14.09 28.68
N VAL A 260 6.43 -15.36 29.06
CA VAL A 260 7.75 -15.99 29.23
C VAL A 260 8.53 -15.99 27.90
N ALA A 261 7.90 -16.43 26.80
CA ALA A 261 8.50 -16.40 25.48
C ALA A 261 8.91 -14.97 25.05
N LEU A 262 8.10 -13.97 25.40
CA LEU A 262 8.44 -12.57 25.13
C LEU A 262 9.66 -12.11 25.94
N SER A 263 9.75 -12.49 27.21
CA SER A 263 10.92 -12.22 28.05
C SER A 263 12.18 -12.91 27.51
N ASP A 264 12.06 -14.12 26.98
CA ASP A 264 13.16 -14.84 26.33
C ASP A 264 13.67 -14.09 25.08
N ILE A 265 12.76 -13.56 24.27
CA ILE A 265 13.11 -12.67 23.14
C ILE A 265 13.87 -11.45 23.65
N GLY A 266 13.38 -10.79 24.71
CA GLY A 266 14.04 -9.63 25.33
C GLY A 266 15.47 -9.93 25.78
N ARG A 267 15.67 -11.03 26.51
CA ARG A 267 17.00 -11.49 26.97
C ARG A 267 17.95 -11.78 25.81
N LEU A 268 17.47 -12.49 24.79
CA LEU A 268 18.24 -12.80 23.58
C LEU A 268 18.68 -11.51 22.86
N MET A 269 17.75 -10.57 22.66
CA MET A 269 18.05 -9.32 21.98
C MET A 269 18.96 -8.40 22.80
N SER A 270 18.89 -8.45 24.14
CA SER A 270 19.87 -7.76 25.00
C SER A 270 21.26 -8.36 24.83
N ALA A 271 21.38 -9.70 24.84
CA ALA A 271 22.67 -10.35 24.63
C ALA A 271 23.26 -10.02 23.24
N PHE A 272 22.42 -9.95 22.20
CA PHE A 272 22.84 -9.49 20.86
C PHE A 272 23.43 -8.08 20.89
N ARG A 273 22.72 -7.12 21.50
CA ARG A 273 23.18 -5.71 21.58
C ARG A 273 24.47 -5.53 22.36
N ASN A 274 24.67 -6.34 23.39
CA ASN A 274 25.85 -6.29 24.24
C ASN A 274 27.01 -7.12 23.70
N SER A 275 26.87 -7.77 22.54
CA SER A 275 27.86 -8.72 22.00
C SER A 275 28.13 -9.92 22.94
N GLU A 276 27.10 -10.37 23.66
CA GLU A 276 27.13 -11.46 24.65
C GLU A 276 26.45 -12.74 24.14
N LEU A 277 25.98 -12.77 22.89
CA LEU A 277 25.32 -13.95 22.30
C LEU A 277 26.15 -15.26 22.38
N PRO A 278 27.48 -15.26 22.21
CA PRO A 278 28.27 -16.48 22.36
C PRO A 278 28.18 -17.12 23.76
N LEU A 279 27.83 -16.34 24.78
CA LEU A 279 27.66 -16.79 26.17
C LEU A 279 26.18 -17.04 26.53
N PHE A 280 25.26 -16.77 25.61
CA PHE A 280 23.84 -16.86 25.87
C PHE A 280 23.38 -18.32 25.89
N MET A 281 22.87 -18.77 27.05
CA MET A 281 22.23 -20.08 27.17
C MET A 281 20.86 -20.02 26.47
N PHE A 282 20.78 -20.59 25.27
CA PHE A 282 19.51 -20.73 24.57
C PHE A 282 18.61 -21.66 25.37
N PRO A 283 17.39 -21.23 25.75
CA PRO A 283 16.48 -22.10 26.46
C PRO A 283 16.20 -23.35 25.61
N GLU A 284 16.42 -24.53 26.21
CA GLU A 284 15.99 -25.82 25.68
C GLU A 284 14.46 -25.93 25.83
N HIS A 285 13.72 -25.04 25.18
CA HIS A 285 12.29 -25.30 25.03
C HIS A 285 12.18 -26.50 24.10
N THR A 286 11.74 -27.62 24.66
CA THR A 286 11.51 -28.90 24.02
C THR A 286 10.60 -28.74 22.80
N ILE A 287 11.18 -28.45 21.63
CA ILE A 287 10.52 -28.60 20.33
C ILE A 287 10.52 -30.10 20.01
N GLN A 288 9.82 -30.88 20.81
CA GLN A 288 9.59 -32.30 20.59
C GLN A 288 8.08 -32.41 20.35
N GLU A 289 7.70 -32.85 19.15
CA GLU A 289 6.32 -32.96 18.60
C GLU A 289 5.71 -31.72 17.92
N ALA A 290 6.22 -31.38 16.73
CA ALA A 290 5.40 -30.88 15.61
C ALA A 290 6.19 -30.91 14.28
N VAL A 291 6.81 -32.06 13.95
CA VAL A 291 7.26 -32.31 12.56
C VAL A 291 6.07 -32.93 11.81
N GLN A 292 5.07 -32.11 11.49
CA GLN A 292 4.27 -32.31 10.29
C GLN A 292 4.73 -31.28 9.28
N THR A 293 5.22 -31.79 8.15
CA THR A 293 5.75 -31.05 7.01
C THR A 293 4.77 -29.97 6.52
N ILE A 294 5.06 -28.72 6.85
CA ILE A 294 4.49 -27.53 6.19
C ILE A 294 5.65 -26.86 5.42
N PRO A 295 5.52 -26.59 4.10
CA PRO A 295 6.57 -25.95 3.32
C PRO A 295 6.86 -24.55 3.84
N CYS A 296 8.12 -24.34 4.24
CA CYS A 296 8.61 -23.11 4.84
C CYS A 296 8.63 -21.96 3.83
N ARG A 297 7.99 -20.84 4.14
CA ARG A 297 7.96 -19.62 3.34
C ARG A 297 8.48 -18.46 4.19
N VAL A 298 9.75 -18.12 4.02
CA VAL A 298 10.39 -16.99 4.73
C VAL A 298 10.52 -15.82 3.76
N SER A 299 10.20 -14.61 4.24
CA SER A 299 10.40 -13.34 3.52
C SER A 299 11.19 -12.40 4.44
N LEU A 300 12.29 -11.86 3.94
CA LEU A 300 13.04 -10.76 4.56
C LEU A 300 13.06 -9.53 3.62
N PRO A 301 12.88 -8.31 4.14
CA PRO A 301 13.15 -7.06 3.42
C PRO A 301 14.30 -6.28 4.07
N SER A 302 15.22 -5.70 3.27
CA SER A 302 16.13 -4.61 3.70
C SER A 302 16.84 -3.93 2.49
N PRO A 303 17.61 -2.83 2.64
CA PRO A 303 17.13 -1.45 2.49
C PRO A 303 17.88 -0.59 1.43
N SER A 304 17.52 0.69 1.41
CA SER A 304 17.74 1.78 0.45
C SER A 304 19.14 2.40 0.36
N SER A 305 19.43 3.13 -0.73
CA SER A 305 20.27 4.34 -0.69
C SER A 305 19.72 5.45 -1.60
N SER A 306 20.05 6.68 -1.23
CA SER A 306 19.34 7.93 -1.49
C SER A 306 20.25 8.99 -2.08
N THR A 307 19.72 9.91 -2.88
CA THR A 307 20.18 11.32 -2.90
C THR A 307 19.18 12.20 -3.64
N VAL A 308 18.58 13.17 -2.95
CA VAL A 308 17.94 14.34 -3.58
C VAL A 308 18.49 15.58 -2.90
N SER A 309 19.18 16.39 -3.69
CA SER A 309 19.54 17.77 -3.39
C SER A 309 18.32 18.67 -3.55
N THR A 310 18.16 19.60 -2.61
CA THR A 310 17.11 20.61 -2.61
C THR A 310 17.61 21.86 -3.35
N SER A 311 16.94 22.22 -4.43
CA SER A 311 17.02 23.56 -5.02
C SER A 311 15.61 24.09 -5.26
N VAL A 312 15.35 25.25 -4.66
CA VAL A 312 14.14 26.06 -4.78
C VAL A 312 14.10 26.68 -6.18
N VAL A 313 13.05 26.45 -6.97
CA VAL A 313 12.72 27.34 -8.11
C VAL A 313 11.21 27.52 -8.25
N VAL A 314 10.90 28.81 -8.33
CA VAL A 314 9.71 29.55 -8.75
C VAL A 314 8.88 28.89 -9.85
N ALA A 315 7.57 29.11 -9.78
CA ALA A 315 6.60 28.71 -10.80
C ALA A 315 6.83 29.48 -12.11
N ASP A 316 7.25 28.76 -13.15
CA ASP A 316 7.17 29.22 -14.54
C ASP A 316 6.84 28.05 -15.47
N SER A 317 6.23 28.39 -16.60
CA SER A 317 5.70 27.53 -17.65
C SER A 317 6.72 26.51 -18.18
N HIS A 318 6.61 25.24 -17.76
CA HIS A 318 7.56 24.20 -18.13
C HIS A 318 7.03 23.27 -19.21
N GLN A 319 7.84 23.14 -20.27
CA GLN A 319 7.86 21.98 -21.16
C GLN A 319 7.94 20.66 -20.36
N PRO A 320 7.43 19.54 -20.92
CA PRO A 320 7.44 18.25 -20.24
C PRO A 320 8.87 17.87 -19.83
N LYS A 321 9.07 17.54 -18.55
CA LYS A 321 10.33 16.91 -18.12
C LYS A 321 10.51 15.61 -18.89
N MET A 322 11.74 15.31 -19.32
CA MET A 322 12.04 13.98 -19.86
C MET A 322 11.74 12.94 -18.78
N GLY A 323 10.73 12.11 -19.05
CA GLY A 323 10.40 10.97 -18.21
C GLY A 323 11.48 9.89 -18.27
N LYS A 324 11.25 8.80 -17.54
CA LYS A 324 12.08 7.58 -17.49
C LYS A 324 11.30 6.40 -18.07
N PRO A 325 10.97 6.41 -19.37
CA PRO A 325 10.17 5.35 -20.00
C PRO A 325 10.86 3.98 -19.96
N GLU A 326 12.19 3.94 -19.82
CA GLU A 326 12.99 2.72 -19.64
C GLU A 326 12.53 1.88 -18.45
N LEU A 327 11.96 2.49 -17.41
CA LEU A 327 11.44 1.77 -16.24
C LEU A 327 10.22 0.91 -16.58
N ILE A 328 9.35 1.38 -17.49
CA ILE A 328 8.21 0.57 -17.97
C ILE A 328 8.71 -0.52 -18.91
N LEU A 329 9.70 -0.24 -19.76
CA LEU A 329 10.29 -1.25 -20.62
C LEU A 329 10.90 -2.39 -19.80
N GLN A 330 11.73 -2.07 -18.79
CA GLN A 330 12.31 -3.06 -17.88
C GLN A 330 11.24 -3.85 -17.13
N TYR A 331 10.18 -3.17 -16.68
CA TYR A 331 9.03 -3.80 -16.03
C TYR A 331 8.36 -4.85 -16.92
N LEU A 332 8.09 -4.50 -18.18
CA LEU A 332 7.45 -5.40 -19.13
C LEU A 332 8.36 -6.57 -19.49
N ILE A 333 9.65 -6.32 -19.76
CA ILE A 333 10.62 -7.38 -20.09
C ILE A 333 10.78 -8.36 -18.94
N GLN A 334 10.89 -7.89 -17.69
CA GLN A 334 11.05 -8.78 -16.53
C GLN A 334 9.83 -9.70 -16.33
N LEU A 335 8.65 -9.27 -16.77
CA LEU A 335 7.41 -10.03 -16.63
C LEU A 335 7.07 -10.88 -17.84
N LEU A 336 7.74 -10.66 -18.97
CA LEU A 336 7.55 -11.40 -20.21
C LEU A 336 7.51 -12.93 -20.05
N PRO A 337 8.30 -13.56 -19.14
CA PRO A 337 8.21 -15.01 -18.97
C PRO A 337 6.82 -15.53 -18.55
N PHE A 338 5.94 -14.69 -17.97
CA PHE A 338 4.54 -15.08 -17.72
C PHE A 338 3.74 -15.41 -18.98
N ILE A 339 4.19 -14.94 -20.15
CA ILE A 339 3.50 -15.11 -21.44
C ILE A 339 4.38 -15.77 -22.52
N ASP A 340 5.66 -16.03 -22.24
CA ASP A 340 6.61 -16.70 -23.14
C ASP A 340 6.92 -18.16 -22.73
N ASN A 341 6.11 -18.74 -21.81
CA ASN A 341 6.25 -20.12 -21.29
C ASN A 341 7.58 -20.45 -20.58
N ASP A 342 8.34 -19.44 -20.19
CA ASP A 342 9.60 -19.59 -19.45
C ASP A 342 9.36 -19.68 -17.92
N LEU A 343 10.20 -20.45 -17.21
CA LEU A 343 10.07 -20.66 -15.78
C LEU A 343 10.50 -19.39 -14.99
N PRO A 344 9.62 -18.80 -14.15
CA PRO A 344 9.90 -17.56 -13.43
C PRO A 344 10.96 -17.73 -12.33
N SER A 345 11.89 -16.76 -12.16
CA SER A 345 12.87 -16.78 -11.06
C SER A 345 13.13 -15.43 -10.35
N THR A 346 12.34 -14.37 -10.59
CA THR A 346 12.55 -13.07 -9.92
C THR A 346 11.60 -12.83 -8.73
N PRO A 347 12.02 -12.07 -7.69
CA PRO A 347 11.15 -11.71 -6.57
C PRO A 347 9.86 -10.97 -6.98
N LEU A 348 9.93 -10.12 -8.01
CA LEU A 348 8.76 -9.43 -8.54
C LEU A 348 7.75 -10.44 -9.10
N MET A 349 8.22 -11.41 -9.90
CA MET A 349 7.36 -12.43 -10.47
C MET A 349 6.70 -13.28 -9.39
N THR A 350 7.44 -13.69 -8.35
CA THR A 350 6.84 -14.41 -7.21
C THR A 350 5.69 -13.63 -6.58
N LYS A 351 5.78 -12.29 -6.48
CA LYS A 351 4.68 -11.47 -5.96
C LYS A 351 3.49 -11.42 -6.91
N ILE A 352 3.75 -11.23 -8.21
CA ILE A 352 2.70 -11.13 -9.23
C ILE A 352 1.93 -12.44 -9.40
N GLN A 353 2.63 -13.59 -9.30
CA GLN A 353 2.07 -14.93 -9.47
C GLN A 353 0.86 -15.23 -8.54
N HIS A 354 0.78 -14.56 -7.39
CA HIS A 354 -0.30 -14.78 -6.42
C HIS A 354 -1.66 -14.26 -6.88
N ASN A 355 -1.68 -13.28 -7.79
CA ASN A 355 -2.92 -12.72 -8.31
C ASN A 355 -2.65 -12.05 -9.67
N LEU A 356 -2.61 -12.88 -10.70
CA LEU A 356 -2.32 -12.43 -12.06
C LEU A 356 -3.35 -11.44 -12.59
N ASP A 357 -4.65 -11.64 -12.31
CA ASP A 357 -5.70 -10.67 -12.69
C ASP A 357 -5.46 -9.28 -12.08
N HIS A 358 -4.91 -9.23 -10.88
CA HIS A 358 -4.66 -7.97 -10.19
C HIS A 358 -3.32 -7.32 -10.55
N TYR A 359 -2.26 -8.08 -10.85
CA TYR A 359 -0.91 -7.53 -10.97
C TYR A 359 -0.28 -7.64 -12.36
N LEU A 360 -0.72 -8.55 -13.22
CA LEU A 360 -0.10 -8.75 -14.53
C LEU A 360 -0.34 -7.53 -15.43
N PRO A 361 0.70 -6.95 -16.06
CA PRO A 361 0.53 -5.81 -16.97
C PRO A 361 -0.01 -6.23 -18.34
N PHE A 362 0.12 -7.51 -18.70
CA PHE A 362 -0.40 -8.07 -19.95
C PHE A 362 -1.89 -8.37 -19.79
N ARG A 363 -2.71 -7.34 -19.98
CA ARG A 363 -4.15 -7.38 -19.72
C ARG A 363 -4.83 -8.61 -20.33
N ASP A 364 -4.55 -8.89 -21.60
CA ASP A 364 -5.20 -9.98 -22.35
C ASP A 364 -4.69 -11.39 -21.97
N HIS A 365 -3.66 -11.46 -21.12
CA HIS A 365 -3.13 -12.70 -20.55
C HIS A 365 -3.53 -12.94 -19.09
N ALA A 366 -4.33 -12.04 -18.50
CA ALA A 366 -4.87 -12.26 -17.18
C ALA A 366 -5.85 -13.47 -17.19
N PRO A 367 -5.86 -14.35 -16.17
CA PRO A 367 -6.65 -15.58 -16.20
C PRO A 367 -8.14 -15.38 -16.50
N GLN A 368 -8.82 -14.43 -15.83
CA GLN A 368 -10.23 -14.16 -16.10
C GLN A 368 -10.44 -13.50 -17.46
N ARG A 369 -9.44 -12.79 -18.00
CA ARG A 369 -9.51 -12.20 -19.33
C ARG A 369 -9.38 -13.25 -20.43
N ILE A 370 -8.45 -14.19 -20.31
CA ILE A 370 -8.33 -15.37 -21.19
C ILE A 370 -9.66 -16.13 -21.19
N LYS A 371 -10.22 -16.36 -20.00
CA LYS A 371 -11.51 -17.05 -19.87
C LYS A 371 -12.65 -16.30 -20.54
N SER A 372 -12.68 -14.97 -20.44
CA SER A 372 -13.79 -14.17 -21.00
C SER A 372 -13.80 -14.09 -22.53
N VAL A 373 -12.66 -14.36 -23.20
CA VAL A 373 -12.59 -14.49 -24.66
C VAL A 373 -12.69 -15.95 -25.15
N GLY A 374 -12.47 -16.93 -24.26
CA GLY A 374 -12.56 -18.35 -24.59
C GLY A 374 -13.99 -18.84 -24.81
N LEU A 375 -14.15 -20.13 -25.15
CA LEU A 375 -15.45 -20.75 -25.51
C LEU A 375 -16.57 -20.53 -24.47
N ASN A 376 -16.22 -20.35 -23.20
CA ASN A 376 -17.16 -20.15 -22.09
C ASN A 376 -17.22 -18.69 -21.61
N GLY A 377 -16.80 -17.75 -22.46
CA GLY A 377 -16.66 -16.34 -22.14
C GLY A 377 -17.60 -15.46 -22.97
N PRO A 378 -18.05 -14.32 -22.42
CA PRO A 378 -19.02 -13.46 -23.10
C PRO A 378 -18.46 -12.75 -24.34
N TYR A 379 -17.14 -12.71 -24.52
CA TYR A 379 -16.52 -12.10 -25.70
C TYR A 379 -16.17 -13.10 -26.80
N HIS A 380 -16.56 -14.36 -26.67
CA HIS A 380 -16.38 -15.34 -27.72
C HIS A 380 -17.22 -14.98 -28.96
N SER A 381 -16.63 -15.11 -30.15
CA SER A 381 -17.24 -14.68 -31.41
C SER A 381 -18.61 -15.30 -31.69
N ALA A 382 -18.85 -16.52 -31.20
CA ALA A 382 -20.13 -17.23 -31.36
C ALA A 382 -21.29 -16.61 -30.56
N VAL A 383 -21.02 -15.89 -29.47
CA VAL A 383 -22.06 -15.40 -28.55
C VAL A 383 -22.02 -13.90 -28.30
N ILE A 384 -20.94 -13.19 -28.66
CA ILE A 384 -20.73 -11.76 -28.33
C ILE A 384 -21.87 -10.81 -28.77
N ASN A 385 -22.67 -11.22 -29.75
CA ASN A 385 -23.82 -10.45 -30.25
C ASN A 385 -25.15 -10.75 -29.54
N THR A 386 -25.13 -11.64 -28.55
CA THR A 386 -26.33 -12.08 -27.82
C THR A 386 -26.59 -11.21 -26.61
N HIS A 387 -27.86 -11.15 -26.20
CA HIS A 387 -28.28 -10.48 -24.96
C HIS A 387 -27.55 -11.08 -23.75
N THR A 388 -27.49 -12.41 -23.66
CA THR A 388 -26.80 -13.14 -22.59
C THR A 388 -25.33 -12.71 -22.46
N ALA A 389 -24.57 -12.73 -23.56
CA ALA A 389 -23.17 -12.30 -23.52
C ALA A 389 -22.98 -10.84 -23.13
N TYR A 390 -23.90 -9.95 -23.54
CA TYR A 390 -23.85 -8.56 -23.15
C TYR A 390 -24.12 -8.37 -21.65
N PHE A 391 -25.16 -9.04 -21.14
CA PHE A 391 -25.44 -9.11 -19.71
C PHE A 391 -24.22 -9.63 -18.94
N ASP A 392 -23.63 -10.74 -19.36
CA ASP A 392 -22.48 -11.36 -18.68
C ASP A 392 -21.24 -10.49 -18.68
N SER A 393 -21.01 -9.72 -19.75
CA SER A 393 -19.93 -8.72 -19.81
C SER A 393 -20.10 -7.65 -18.74
N LEU A 394 -21.34 -7.15 -18.58
CA LEU A 394 -21.72 -6.18 -17.55
C LEU A 394 -21.66 -6.80 -16.15
N PHE A 395 -22.18 -8.02 -15.97
CA PHE A 395 -22.18 -8.74 -14.70
C PHE A 395 -20.75 -9.02 -14.24
N TRP A 396 -19.88 -9.48 -15.15
CA TRP A 396 -18.48 -9.72 -14.83
C TRP A 396 -17.78 -8.44 -14.40
N ARG A 397 -17.77 -7.41 -15.25
CA ARG A 397 -17.05 -6.17 -14.91
C ARG A 397 -17.71 -5.40 -13.77
N GLY A 398 -19.03 -5.44 -13.65
CA GLY A 398 -19.82 -4.70 -12.68
C GLY A 398 -20.02 -5.40 -11.34
N ILE A 399 -19.88 -6.73 -11.24
CA ILE A 399 -20.17 -7.51 -10.02
C ILE A 399 -19.04 -8.52 -9.72
N SER A 400 -18.79 -9.50 -10.60
CA SER A 400 -17.99 -10.70 -10.27
C SER A 400 -16.50 -10.65 -10.62
N TYR A 401 -15.98 -9.52 -11.12
CA TYR A 401 -14.56 -9.40 -11.42
C TYR A 401 -13.69 -9.66 -10.18
N SER A 402 -12.68 -10.52 -10.32
CA SER A 402 -11.79 -10.95 -9.24
C SER A 402 -12.52 -11.65 -8.07
N THR A 403 -13.57 -12.44 -8.36
CA THR A 403 -14.20 -13.36 -7.40
C THR A 403 -13.92 -14.82 -7.72
N ALA A 404 -14.24 -15.70 -6.77
CA ALA A 404 -14.18 -17.15 -6.97
C ALA A 404 -15.22 -17.64 -7.98
N SER A 405 -16.43 -17.06 -8.00
CA SER A 405 -17.48 -17.45 -8.95
C SER A 405 -17.05 -17.30 -10.41
N ALA A 406 -16.40 -16.18 -10.75
CA ALA A 406 -15.87 -15.93 -12.10
C ALA A 406 -14.77 -16.93 -12.49
N THR A 407 -14.07 -17.52 -11.52
CA THR A 407 -13.01 -18.50 -11.75
C THR A 407 -13.57 -19.91 -11.89
N ASN A 408 -14.56 -20.29 -11.07
CA ASN A 408 -15.04 -21.66 -10.94
C ASN A 408 -16.08 -22.08 -12.00
N HIS A 409 -16.85 -21.14 -12.55
CA HIS A 409 -17.98 -21.47 -13.43
C HIS A 409 -17.85 -20.86 -14.83
N THR A 410 -18.66 -21.33 -15.79
CA THR A 410 -18.83 -20.63 -17.07
C THR A 410 -19.19 -19.17 -16.81
N MET A 411 -18.62 -18.27 -17.61
CA MET A 411 -18.95 -16.84 -17.58
C MET A 411 -20.14 -16.51 -18.48
N ILE A 412 -20.72 -17.51 -19.15
CA ILE A 412 -21.94 -17.37 -19.93
C ILE A 412 -23.12 -17.97 -19.14
N PHE A 413 -24.11 -17.16 -18.79
CA PHE A 413 -25.34 -17.58 -18.13
C PHE A 413 -26.42 -16.49 -18.24
N ASP A 414 -27.69 -16.87 -18.19
CA ASP A 414 -28.76 -15.89 -18.10
C ASP A 414 -29.12 -15.51 -16.64
N LEU A 415 -30.05 -14.58 -16.47
CA LEU A 415 -30.50 -14.18 -15.14
C LEU A 415 -31.12 -15.33 -14.35
N LEU A 416 -31.84 -16.26 -15.00
CA LEU A 416 -32.48 -17.39 -14.34
C LEU A 416 -31.43 -18.36 -13.81
N ASP A 417 -30.44 -18.70 -14.63
CA ASP A 417 -29.27 -19.49 -14.26
C ASP A 417 -28.53 -18.86 -13.07
N PHE A 418 -28.33 -17.53 -13.11
CA PHE A 418 -27.70 -16.82 -12.01
C PHE A 418 -28.50 -16.98 -10.71
N ARG A 419 -29.82 -16.76 -10.75
CA ARG A 419 -30.70 -16.89 -9.58
C ARG A 419 -30.71 -18.30 -9.01
N GLN A 420 -30.65 -19.32 -9.86
CA GLN A 420 -30.55 -20.70 -9.40
C GLN A 420 -29.22 -20.96 -8.68
N ARG A 421 -28.10 -20.46 -9.23
CA ARG A 421 -26.77 -20.57 -8.60
C ARG A 421 -26.68 -19.80 -7.30
N GLU A 422 -27.26 -18.60 -7.25
CA GLU A 422 -27.32 -17.76 -6.05
C GLU A 422 -28.12 -18.46 -4.95
N SER A 423 -29.33 -18.94 -5.23
CA SER A 423 -30.15 -19.70 -4.27
C SER A 423 -29.45 -20.94 -3.75
N SER A 424 -28.84 -21.74 -4.63
CA SER A 424 -28.07 -22.94 -4.24
C SER A 424 -26.85 -22.60 -3.37
N SER A 425 -26.22 -21.44 -3.60
CA SER A 425 -25.11 -20.95 -2.77
C SER A 425 -25.61 -20.47 -1.42
N ILE A 426 -26.76 -19.77 -1.37
CA ILE A 426 -27.37 -19.32 -0.10
C ILE A 426 -27.69 -20.53 0.78
N GLU A 427 -28.24 -21.61 0.21
CA GLU A 427 -28.54 -22.84 0.94
C GLU A 427 -27.28 -23.53 1.49
N SER A 428 -26.15 -23.45 0.78
CA SER A 428 -24.92 -24.18 1.15
C SER A 428 -23.96 -23.39 2.04
N ILE A 429 -23.77 -22.10 1.80
CA ILE A 429 -22.79 -21.25 2.50
C ILE A 429 -23.39 -20.02 3.19
N GLY A 430 -24.70 -19.80 3.07
CA GLY A 430 -25.40 -18.66 3.65
C GLY A 430 -25.30 -17.38 2.83
N ILE A 431 -26.15 -16.40 3.16
CA ILE A 431 -26.34 -15.16 2.38
C ILE A 431 -25.05 -14.32 2.30
N ILE A 432 -24.39 -14.09 3.43
CA ILE A 432 -23.22 -13.20 3.50
C ILE A 432 -22.03 -13.76 2.71
N GLU A 433 -21.77 -15.07 2.82
CA GLU A 433 -20.66 -15.69 2.08
C GLU A 433 -21.00 -15.85 0.60
N THR A 434 -22.29 -16.04 0.24
CA THR A 434 -22.75 -16.01 -1.15
C THR A 434 -22.47 -14.66 -1.80
N GLU A 435 -22.77 -13.55 -1.13
CA GLU A 435 -22.47 -12.20 -1.65
C GLU A 435 -20.97 -12.04 -1.94
N LYS A 436 -20.10 -12.49 -1.02
CA LYS A 436 -18.64 -12.45 -1.23
C LYS A 436 -18.16 -13.38 -2.34
N TYR A 437 -18.83 -14.51 -2.54
CA TYR A 437 -18.51 -15.47 -3.59
C TYR A 437 -18.79 -14.88 -4.98
N PHE A 438 -19.88 -14.14 -5.14
CA PHE A 438 -20.30 -13.55 -6.41
C PHE A 438 -19.85 -12.12 -6.64
N CYS A 439 -19.62 -11.33 -5.59
CA CYS A 439 -19.29 -9.92 -5.69
C CYS A 439 -18.00 -9.57 -4.94
N ASN A 440 -17.12 -8.80 -5.58
CA ASN A 440 -15.97 -8.19 -4.94
C ASN A 440 -16.12 -6.65 -4.88
N PRO A 441 -16.62 -6.09 -3.77
CA PRO A 441 -16.76 -4.64 -3.60
C PRO A 441 -15.46 -3.83 -3.72
N LYS A 442 -14.29 -4.49 -3.72
CA LYS A 442 -12.96 -3.85 -3.79
C LYS A 442 -12.23 -4.05 -5.13
N ALA A 443 -12.85 -4.67 -6.13
CA ALA A 443 -12.08 -5.11 -7.31
C ALA A 443 -11.38 -3.97 -8.08
N TYR A 444 -11.90 -2.75 -8.01
CA TYR A 444 -11.33 -1.57 -8.66
C TYR A 444 -10.82 -0.49 -7.67
N GLY A 445 -10.53 -0.86 -6.41
CA GLY A 445 -9.92 0.04 -5.44
C GLY A 445 -10.61 0.05 -4.07
N PRO A 446 -10.97 1.22 -3.52
CA PRO A 446 -11.68 1.30 -2.24
C PRO A 446 -12.99 0.49 -2.24
N TYR A 447 -13.41 0.05 -1.05
CA TYR A 447 -14.65 -0.69 -0.88
C TYR A 447 -15.86 0.13 -1.34
N ASN A 448 -16.67 -0.43 -2.24
CA ASN A 448 -17.91 0.17 -2.72
C ASN A 448 -19.13 -0.63 -2.26
N TYR A 449 -19.83 -0.14 -1.25
CA TYR A 449 -21.02 -0.80 -0.68
C TYR A 449 -22.22 -0.87 -1.64
N SER A 450 -22.21 -0.08 -2.72
CA SER A 450 -23.28 -0.08 -3.72
C SER A 450 -23.05 -1.12 -4.83
N ARG A 451 -21.92 -1.81 -4.83
CA ARG A 451 -21.61 -2.91 -5.74
C ARG A 451 -22.03 -4.22 -5.09
N THR A 452 -23.13 -4.79 -5.55
CA THR A 452 -23.71 -6.03 -5.00
C THR A 452 -24.31 -6.92 -6.08
N THR A 453 -24.64 -8.17 -5.76
CA THR A 453 -25.33 -9.07 -6.71
C THR A 453 -26.73 -8.59 -7.09
N ALA A 454 -27.36 -7.75 -6.25
CA ALA A 454 -28.67 -7.17 -6.52
C ALA A 454 -28.73 -6.31 -7.81
N LEU A 455 -27.57 -5.91 -8.37
CA LEU A 455 -27.52 -5.18 -9.64
C LEU A 455 -27.81 -6.07 -10.87
N ALA A 456 -27.82 -7.40 -10.70
CA ALA A 456 -28.00 -8.35 -11.80
C ALA A 456 -29.31 -8.14 -12.56
N ASP A 457 -30.45 -7.93 -11.88
CA ASP A 457 -31.74 -7.72 -12.55
C ASP A 457 -31.70 -6.50 -13.48
N GLN A 458 -31.14 -5.40 -12.99
CA GLN A 458 -31.07 -4.15 -13.74
C GLN A 458 -30.12 -4.26 -14.93
N TYR A 459 -29.00 -4.98 -14.79
CA TYR A 459 -28.11 -5.26 -15.92
C TYR A 459 -28.80 -6.15 -16.96
N TRP A 460 -29.54 -7.17 -16.54
CA TRP A 460 -30.29 -8.04 -17.43
C TRP A 460 -31.34 -7.24 -18.21
N GLU A 461 -32.15 -6.44 -17.51
CA GLU A 461 -33.18 -5.60 -18.12
C GLU A 461 -32.55 -4.60 -19.10
N SER A 462 -31.52 -3.87 -18.67
CA SER A 462 -30.90 -2.82 -19.49
C SER A 462 -30.18 -3.39 -20.72
N SER A 463 -29.51 -4.54 -20.59
CA SER A 463 -28.85 -5.19 -21.73
C SER A 463 -29.83 -5.78 -22.76
N GLY A 464 -31.09 -6.01 -22.37
CA GLY A 464 -32.14 -6.50 -23.26
C GLY A 464 -32.84 -5.41 -24.07
N ARG A 465 -32.60 -4.13 -23.74
CA ARG A 465 -33.19 -2.98 -24.44
C ARG A 465 -32.50 -2.77 -25.80
N PRO A 466 -33.24 -2.76 -26.92
CA PRO A 466 -32.64 -2.58 -28.25
C PRO A 466 -31.78 -1.32 -28.37
N GLU A 467 -32.25 -0.20 -27.82
CA GLU A 467 -31.52 1.08 -27.85
C GLU A 467 -30.19 1.07 -27.07
N LEU A 468 -29.96 0.05 -26.24
CA LEU A 468 -28.73 -0.13 -25.46
C LEU A 468 -27.83 -1.26 -25.99
N SER A 469 -28.33 -2.10 -26.90
CA SER A 469 -27.67 -3.33 -27.35
C SER A 469 -27.51 -3.44 -28.87
N ASP A 470 -28.26 -2.69 -29.67
CA ASP A 470 -28.24 -2.82 -31.13
C ASP A 470 -26.90 -2.46 -31.76
N TRP A 471 -26.07 -1.65 -31.09
CA TRP A 471 -24.70 -1.37 -31.52
C TRP A 471 -23.84 -2.64 -31.65
N LEU A 472 -24.13 -3.71 -30.88
CA LEU A 472 -23.41 -4.99 -30.98
C LEU A 472 -23.62 -5.71 -32.32
N LYS A 473 -24.79 -5.48 -32.95
CA LYS A 473 -25.21 -6.11 -34.21
C LYS A 473 -24.77 -5.31 -35.44
N GLN A 474 -24.28 -4.08 -35.24
CA GLN A 474 -23.83 -3.24 -36.35
C GLN A 474 -22.47 -3.72 -36.85
N ASP A 475 -22.28 -3.67 -38.17
CA ASP A 475 -20.98 -3.96 -38.79
C ASP A 475 -19.97 -2.82 -38.56
N VAL A 476 -20.48 -1.59 -38.38
CA VAL A 476 -19.68 -0.41 -38.07
C VAL A 476 -19.34 -0.41 -36.59
N LYS A 477 -18.05 -0.37 -36.28
CA LYS A 477 -17.56 -0.30 -34.90
C LYS A 477 -17.74 1.13 -34.39
N PRO A 478 -18.34 1.34 -33.21
CA PRO A 478 -18.38 2.66 -32.60
C PRO A 478 -16.96 3.13 -32.21
N PRO A 479 -16.69 4.44 -32.28
CA PRO A 479 -15.46 5.02 -31.75
C PRO A 479 -15.29 4.72 -30.26
N TYR A 480 -14.03 4.61 -29.82
CA TYR A 480 -13.72 4.21 -28.44
C TYR A 480 -14.32 5.15 -27.39
N LEU A 481 -14.13 6.47 -27.57
CA LEU A 481 -14.63 7.48 -26.63
C LEU A 481 -16.16 7.53 -26.58
N ASP A 482 -16.83 7.33 -27.72
CA ASP A 482 -18.30 7.29 -27.77
C ASP A 482 -18.82 6.11 -26.96
N GLN A 483 -18.26 4.92 -27.15
CA GLN A 483 -18.67 3.74 -26.41
C GLN A 483 -18.32 3.81 -24.92
N TRP A 484 -17.16 4.39 -24.58
CA TRP A 484 -16.79 4.66 -23.18
C TRP A 484 -17.75 5.65 -22.51
N CYS A 485 -18.11 6.74 -23.21
CA CYS A 485 -19.10 7.70 -22.75
C CYS A 485 -20.48 7.08 -22.58
N PHE A 486 -20.88 6.22 -23.52
CA PHE A 486 -22.10 5.43 -23.43
C PHE A 486 -22.12 4.58 -22.15
N PHE A 487 -21.10 3.78 -21.87
CA PHE A 487 -21.09 2.93 -20.68
C PHE A 487 -21.09 3.71 -19.36
N LYS A 488 -20.34 4.82 -19.24
CA LYS A 488 -20.27 5.60 -17.99
C LYS A 488 -21.52 6.43 -17.71
N GLY A 489 -22.23 6.84 -18.76
CA GLY A 489 -23.17 7.96 -18.74
C GLY A 489 -24.61 7.65 -19.15
N THR A 490 -24.93 6.42 -19.56
CA THR A 490 -26.28 6.12 -20.07
C THR A 490 -27.33 5.98 -18.97
N TYR A 491 -28.49 6.59 -19.20
CA TYR A 491 -29.65 6.57 -18.33
C TYR A 491 -30.85 5.95 -19.06
N LEU A 492 -31.69 5.24 -18.32
CA LEU A 492 -32.91 4.65 -18.85
C LEU A 492 -33.92 5.74 -19.23
N LYS A 493 -34.64 5.49 -20.32
CA LYS A 493 -35.71 6.35 -20.83
C LYS A 493 -37.00 5.54 -20.95
N ASP A 494 -38.12 6.18 -20.62
CA ASP A 494 -39.44 5.61 -20.80
C ASP A 494 -39.84 5.57 -22.29
N ALA A 495 -40.99 4.97 -22.60
CA ALA A 495 -41.52 4.88 -23.96
C ALA A 495 -41.81 6.26 -24.62
N LYS A 496 -41.82 7.34 -23.83
CA LYS A 496 -41.99 8.72 -24.31
C LYS A 496 -40.66 9.46 -24.46
N GLY A 497 -39.54 8.78 -24.21
CA GLY A 497 -38.18 9.34 -24.29
C GLY A 497 -37.75 10.15 -23.06
N ASN A 498 -38.55 10.20 -21.99
CA ASN A 498 -38.19 10.89 -20.75
C ASN A 498 -37.31 10.01 -19.89
N TYR A 499 -36.39 10.61 -19.13
CA TYR A 499 -35.56 9.85 -18.18
C TYR A 499 -36.43 9.17 -17.12
N GLU A 500 -36.26 7.86 -16.97
CA GLU A 500 -36.86 7.11 -15.87
C GLU A 500 -36.26 7.60 -14.55
N LYS A 501 -37.09 7.61 -13.51
CA LYS A 501 -36.70 8.12 -12.20
C LYS A 501 -37.01 7.14 -11.09
N ASP A 502 -36.10 7.04 -10.12
CA ASP A 502 -36.28 6.24 -8.92
C ASP A 502 -37.31 6.86 -7.97
N SER A 503 -37.59 6.16 -6.86
CA SER A 503 -38.49 6.65 -5.80
C SER A 503 -38.05 7.97 -5.15
N LYS A 504 -36.81 8.41 -5.39
CA LYS A 504 -36.24 9.67 -4.92
C LYS A 504 -36.14 10.73 -6.04
N ASN A 505 -36.85 10.52 -7.16
CA ASN A 505 -36.90 11.41 -8.31
C ASN A 505 -35.51 11.62 -8.98
N LYS A 506 -34.58 10.67 -8.85
CA LYS A 506 -33.27 10.68 -9.51
C LYS A 506 -33.30 9.84 -10.79
N LYS A 507 -32.60 10.29 -11.82
CA LYS A 507 -32.47 9.55 -13.08
C LYS A 507 -31.84 8.17 -12.85
N ILE A 508 -32.44 7.14 -13.41
CA ILE A 508 -31.96 5.76 -13.29
C ILE A 508 -30.87 5.52 -14.33
N LYS A 509 -29.65 5.16 -13.90
CA LYS A 509 -28.57 4.76 -14.81
C LYS A 509 -28.91 3.40 -15.42
N ALA A 510 -28.64 3.20 -16.71
CA ALA A 510 -28.77 1.88 -17.33
C ALA A 510 -27.81 0.86 -16.67
N PHE A 511 -26.58 1.29 -16.44
CA PHE A 511 -25.54 0.45 -15.85
C PHE A 511 -25.06 1.04 -14.52
N PRO A 512 -25.80 0.83 -13.41
CA PRO A 512 -25.38 1.29 -12.09
C PRO A 512 -24.00 0.74 -11.73
N GLN A 513 -23.20 1.52 -10.99
CA GLN A 513 -21.81 1.19 -10.61
C GLN A 513 -20.79 1.05 -11.75
N ILE A 514 -21.19 1.17 -13.02
CA ILE A 514 -20.26 1.35 -14.14
C ILE A 514 -19.88 2.83 -14.22
N GLY A 515 -18.83 3.21 -13.48
CA GLY A 515 -18.21 4.54 -13.54
C GLY A 515 -17.09 4.61 -14.57
N ASN A 516 -16.35 5.73 -14.60
CA ASN A 516 -15.30 6.01 -15.59
C ASN A 516 -14.30 4.86 -15.79
N LEU A 517 -13.81 4.27 -14.68
CA LEU A 517 -12.85 3.17 -14.73
C LEU A 517 -13.45 1.86 -15.25
N VAL A 518 -14.62 1.46 -14.75
CA VAL A 518 -15.26 0.20 -15.16
C VAL A 518 -15.72 0.30 -16.62
N ALA A 519 -16.24 1.46 -17.02
CA ALA A 519 -16.58 1.75 -18.41
C ALA A 519 -15.36 1.61 -19.32
N HIS A 520 -14.20 2.17 -18.96
CA HIS A 520 -12.97 2.06 -19.77
C HIS A 520 -12.55 0.61 -19.95
N VAL A 521 -12.54 -0.16 -18.86
CA VAL A 521 -12.17 -1.57 -18.92
C VAL A 521 -13.15 -2.38 -19.78
N LEU A 522 -14.45 -2.10 -19.68
CA LEU A 522 -15.48 -2.74 -20.49
C LEU A 522 -15.38 -2.37 -21.97
N THR A 523 -15.20 -1.08 -22.29
CA THR A 523 -14.95 -0.63 -23.67
C THR A 523 -13.70 -1.28 -24.24
N GLY A 524 -12.62 -1.34 -23.47
CA GLY A 524 -11.40 -2.03 -23.86
C GLY A 524 -11.61 -3.52 -24.11
N ASP A 525 -12.52 -4.19 -23.39
CA ASP A 525 -12.80 -5.61 -23.60
C ASP A 525 -13.48 -5.84 -24.96
N TYR A 526 -14.45 -4.99 -25.29
CA TYR A 526 -15.12 -5.00 -26.59
C TYR A 526 -14.20 -4.54 -27.73
N ALA A 527 -13.29 -3.60 -27.49
CA ALA A 527 -12.30 -3.17 -28.47
C ALA A 527 -11.34 -4.32 -28.82
N SER A 528 -10.79 -5.00 -27.81
CA SER A 528 -9.99 -6.22 -28.00
C SER A 528 -10.78 -7.36 -28.67
N ALA A 529 -12.10 -7.42 -28.48
CA ALA A 529 -12.98 -8.38 -29.14
C ALA A 529 -13.43 -7.95 -30.56
N GLY A 530 -12.94 -6.80 -31.04
CA GLY A 530 -13.24 -6.29 -32.38
C GLY A 530 -14.61 -5.65 -32.55
N LYS A 531 -15.32 -5.34 -31.46
CA LYS A 531 -16.65 -4.71 -31.46
C LYS A 531 -16.66 -3.21 -31.27
N VAL A 532 -15.55 -2.65 -30.81
CA VAL A 532 -15.31 -1.21 -30.67
C VAL A 532 -13.98 -0.93 -31.36
N GLU A 533 -13.78 0.28 -31.86
CA GLU A 533 -12.47 0.69 -32.37
C GLU A 533 -11.42 0.66 -31.25
N LEU A 534 -10.16 0.38 -31.58
CA LEU A 534 -9.08 0.50 -30.61
C LEU A 534 -8.82 1.98 -30.30
N PRO A 535 -8.52 2.35 -29.04
CA PRO A 535 -8.30 3.74 -28.69
C PRO A 535 -7.01 4.26 -29.32
N SER A 536 -7.06 5.47 -29.86
CA SER A 536 -5.88 6.24 -30.22
C SER A 536 -5.13 6.71 -28.96
N VAL A 537 -3.93 7.25 -29.16
CA VAL A 537 -3.15 7.93 -28.10
C VAL A 537 -3.94 9.10 -27.51
N TRP A 538 -4.66 9.85 -28.35
CA TRP A 538 -5.51 10.95 -27.92
C TRP A 538 -6.66 10.48 -27.03
N ASP A 539 -7.36 9.42 -27.43
CA ASP A 539 -8.44 8.82 -26.65
C ASP A 539 -7.93 8.38 -25.28
N MET A 540 -6.74 7.76 -25.22
CA MET A 540 -6.14 7.39 -23.94
C MET A 540 -5.72 8.58 -23.10
N GLY A 541 -5.24 9.66 -23.69
CA GLY A 541 -4.96 10.90 -22.99
C GLY A 541 -6.20 11.44 -22.25
N GLU A 542 -7.36 11.45 -22.92
CA GLU A 542 -8.64 11.84 -22.33
C GLU A 542 -9.06 10.90 -21.20
N VAL A 543 -9.08 9.59 -21.48
CA VAL A 543 -9.51 8.55 -20.54
C VAL A 543 -8.66 8.56 -19.27
N ILE A 544 -7.33 8.62 -19.41
CA ILE A 544 -6.40 8.66 -18.29
C ILE A 544 -6.62 9.92 -17.45
N THR A 545 -6.83 11.07 -18.10
CA THR A 545 -7.09 12.35 -17.45
C THR A 545 -8.37 12.32 -16.62
N GLU A 546 -9.46 11.82 -17.19
CA GLU A 546 -10.77 11.82 -16.52
C GLU A 546 -10.86 10.76 -15.42
N ILE A 547 -10.27 9.58 -15.62
CA ILE A 547 -10.22 8.53 -14.59
C ILE A 547 -9.37 8.99 -13.39
N ASN A 548 -8.26 9.70 -13.65
CA ASN A 548 -7.37 10.25 -12.63
C ASN A 548 -6.94 9.22 -11.56
N ALA A 549 -6.58 8.01 -12.00
CA ALA A 549 -6.22 6.89 -11.14
C ALA A 549 -4.83 6.31 -11.45
N GLY A 550 -4.75 5.03 -11.81
CA GLY A 550 -3.48 4.31 -11.97
C GLY A 550 -2.62 4.85 -13.12
N GLY A 551 -3.21 5.15 -14.28
CA GLY A 551 -2.50 5.68 -15.45
C GLY A 551 -1.73 6.97 -15.16
N ILE A 552 -2.41 7.99 -14.61
CA ILE A 552 -1.75 9.25 -14.19
C ILE A 552 -0.65 8.98 -13.16
N LYS A 553 -0.92 8.14 -12.15
CA LYS A 553 0.08 7.80 -11.14
C LYS A 553 1.29 7.10 -11.74
N GLY A 554 1.11 6.30 -12.79
CA GLY A 554 2.18 5.68 -13.57
C GLY A 554 3.04 6.74 -14.27
N LEU A 555 2.41 7.69 -14.97
CA LEU A 555 3.12 8.78 -15.66
C LEU A 555 3.87 9.70 -14.68
N ILE A 556 3.29 9.98 -13.51
CA ILE A 556 3.99 10.67 -12.41
C ILE A 556 5.16 9.84 -11.91
N ALA A 557 4.94 8.53 -11.71
CA ALA A 557 5.93 7.60 -11.18
C ALA A 557 7.20 7.51 -12.06
N ILE A 558 7.05 7.63 -13.38
CA ILE A 558 8.16 7.66 -14.33
C ILE A 558 8.64 9.09 -14.66
N GLY A 559 8.15 10.11 -13.95
CA GLY A 559 8.72 11.45 -14.01
C GLY A 559 8.15 12.41 -15.06
N TYR A 560 7.35 11.95 -16.02
CA TYR A 560 6.75 12.82 -17.05
C TYR A 560 5.90 13.94 -16.45
N LEU A 561 5.10 13.62 -15.43
CA LEU A 561 4.17 14.57 -14.79
C LEU A 561 4.63 14.96 -13.37
N GLY A 562 5.91 14.74 -13.06
CA GLY A 562 6.48 14.97 -11.74
C GLY A 562 6.43 16.44 -11.30
N GLY A 563 5.67 16.72 -10.24
CA GLY A 563 5.49 18.07 -9.68
C GLY A 563 4.22 18.78 -10.17
N ILE A 564 3.46 18.18 -11.09
CA ILE A 564 2.20 18.73 -11.58
C ILE A 564 1.04 18.20 -10.72
N ARG A 565 0.35 19.10 -10.01
CA ARG A 565 -0.73 18.71 -9.09
C ARG A 565 -1.98 18.19 -9.81
N LYS A 566 -2.32 18.79 -10.97
CA LYS A 566 -3.46 18.42 -11.79
C LYS A 566 -3.11 18.61 -13.28
N PRO A 567 -2.53 17.59 -13.92
CA PRO A 567 -2.18 17.64 -15.34
C PRO A 567 -3.40 17.91 -16.23
N SER A 568 -3.25 18.69 -17.30
CA SER A 568 -4.26 18.85 -18.34
C SER A 568 -4.32 17.60 -19.24
N GLN A 569 -5.41 17.46 -20.02
CA GLN A 569 -5.54 16.38 -21.01
C GLN A 569 -4.36 16.39 -21.99
N GLU A 570 -4.01 17.55 -22.55
CA GLU A 570 -2.88 17.70 -23.47
C GLU A 570 -1.56 17.25 -22.85
N GLN A 571 -1.28 17.64 -21.60
CA GLN A 571 -0.07 17.19 -20.88
C GLN A 571 -0.03 15.68 -20.69
N VAL A 572 -1.19 15.06 -20.38
CA VAL A 572 -1.31 13.61 -20.22
C VAL A 572 -1.14 12.90 -21.57
N THR A 573 -1.76 13.41 -22.64
CA THR A 573 -1.64 12.87 -23.99
C THR A 573 -0.19 12.86 -24.44
N VAL A 574 0.51 14.00 -24.36
CA VAL A 574 1.94 14.10 -24.76
C VAL A 574 2.81 13.15 -23.93
N ALA A 575 2.59 13.09 -22.61
CA ALA A 575 3.35 12.17 -21.75
C ALA A 575 3.10 10.68 -22.10
N PHE A 576 1.86 10.34 -22.45
CA PHE A 576 1.47 8.99 -22.84
C PHE A 576 2.01 8.63 -24.23
N GLU A 577 1.95 9.55 -25.19
CA GLU A 577 2.51 9.43 -26.54
C GLU A 577 4.00 9.14 -26.50
N HIS A 578 4.78 9.96 -25.79
CA HIS A 578 6.22 9.75 -25.65
C HIS A 578 6.56 8.39 -25.04
N LEU A 579 5.78 7.91 -24.07
CA LEU A 579 5.96 6.56 -23.53
C LEU A 579 5.61 5.48 -24.56
N TYR A 580 4.50 5.64 -25.28
CA TYR A 580 4.04 4.70 -26.28
C TYR A 580 5.09 4.53 -27.39
N GLU A 581 5.54 5.64 -27.99
CA GLU A 581 6.56 5.66 -29.03
C GLU A 581 7.89 5.07 -28.55
N TYR A 582 8.29 5.38 -27.32
CA TYR A 582 9.50 4.80 -26.74
C TYR A 582 9.40 3.27 -26.64
N LEU A 583 8.28 2.74 -26.15
CA LEU A 583 8.09 1.29 -26.05
C LEU A 583 7.98 0.65 -27.43
N GLU A 584 7.32 1.30 -28.38
CA GLU A 584 7.20 0.84 -29.76
C GLU A 584 8.58 0.73 -30.44
N ALA A 585 9.46 1.70 -30.21
CA ALA A 585 10.80 1.70 -30.78
C ALA A 585 11.76 0.68 -30.12
N ASN A 586 11.52 0.29 -28.86
CA ASN A 586 12.46 -0.52 -28.07
C ASN A 586 12.00 -1.97 -27.83
N LEU A 587 10.74 -2.31 -28.12
CA LEU A 587 10.26 -3.69 -28.10
C LEU A 587 10.44 -4.34 -29.47
N SER A 588 10.90 -5.60 -29.48
CA SER A 588 10.91 -6.40 -30.72
C SER A 588 9.49 -6.75 -31.18
N GLU A 589 9.32 -7.03 -32.48
CA GLU A 589 8.02 -7.44 -33.03
C GLU A 589 7.47 -8.70 -32.34
N ARG A 590 8.34 -9.67 -32.01
CA ARG A 590 7.93 -10.86 -31.23
C ARG A 590 7.39 -10.46 -29.86
N GLN A 591 8.09 -9.58 -29.14
CA GLN A 591 7.63 -9.12 -27.83
C GLN A 591 6.30 -8.37 -27.93
N LYS A 592 6.16 -7.46 -28.91
CA LYS A 592 4.92 -6.72 -29.17
C LYS A 592 3.74 -7.66 -29.43
N GLN A 593 3.94 -8.66 -30.28
CA GLN A 593 2.92 -9.66 -30.58
C GLN A 593 2.54 -10.48 -29.34
N LEU A 594 3.52 -10.97 -28.58
CA LEU A 594 3.28 -11.76 -27.38
C LEU A 594 2.45 -10.98 -26.36
N MET A 595 2.79 -9.73 -26.08
CA MET A 595 2.10 -8.94 -25.05
C MET A 595 0.77 -8.32 -25.50
N GLY A 596 0.45 -8.35 -26.80
CA GLY A 596 -0.67 -7.59 -27.35
C GLY A 596 -0.41 -6.08 -27.26
N PHE A 597 0.76 -5.63 -27.73
CA PHE A 597 1.18 -4.24 -27.64
C PHE A 597 0.19 -3.29 -28.32
N GLY A 598 -0.14 -2.21 -27.62
CA GLY A 598 -1.12 -1.21 -28.04
C GLY A 598 -1.44 -0.27 -26.89
N THR A 599 -2.27 0.74 -27.16
CA THR A 599 -2.62 1.80 -26.20
C THR A 599 -3.26 1.25 -24.91
N LEU A 600 -4.15 0.26 -25.03
CA LEU A 600 -4.75 -0.44 -23.88
C LEU A 600 -3.70 -1.14 -23.01
N LEU A 601 -2.70 -1.78 -23.62
CA LEU A 601 -1.63 -2.43 -22.86
C LEU A 601 -0.79 -1.40 -22.11
N VAL A 602 -0.38 -0.31 -22.76
CA VAL A 602 0.48 0.70 -22.15
C VAL A 602 -0.22 1.39 -20.98
N GLU A 603 -1.52 1.72 -21.12
CA GLU A 603 -2.33 2.26 -20.02
C GLU A 603 -2.43 1.27 -18.87
N HIS A 604 -2.71 -0.01 -19.17
CA HIS A 604 -2.81 -1.04 -18.15
C HIS A 604 -1.48 -1.26 -17.41
N ALA A 605 -0.36 -1.27 -18.15
CA ALA A 605 0.97 -1.41 -17.60
C ALA A 605 1.31 -0.25 -16.65
N LEU A 606 0.98 1.00 -17.01
CA LEU A 606 1.12 2.17 -16.12
C LEU A 606 0.34 1.99 -14.82
N CYS A 607 -0.91 1.52 -14.93
CA CYS A 607 -1.74 1.22 -13.77
C CYS A 607 -1.09 0.21 -12.82
N LYS A 608 -0.57 -0.92 -13.35
CA LYS A 608 0.05 -1.98 -12.55
C LYS A 608 1.44 -1.62 -12.03
N PHE A 609 2.23 -0.88 -12.80
CA PHE A 609 3.58 -0.46 -12.45
C PHE A 609 3.63 0.28 -11.10
N THR A 610 2.64 1.13 -10.82
CA THR A 610 2.54 1.86 -9.54
C THR A 610 2.44 0.94 -8.32
N GLN A 611 1.82 -0.24 -8.49
CA GLN A 611 1.75 -1.25 -7.44
C GLN A 611 3.05 -2.04 -7.37
N ALA A 612 3.59 -2.43 -8.53
CA ALA A 612 4.85 -3.17 -8.62
C ALA A 612 6.00 -2.42 -7.92
N ARG A 613 6.10 -1.10 -8.10
CA ARG A 613 7.14 -0.27 -7.47
C ARG A 613 7.22 -0.38 -5.93
N LYS A 614 6.13 -0.75 -5.26
CA LYS A 614 6.13 -0.96 -3.80
C LYS A 614 7.03 -2.12 -3.38
N TYR A 615 7.41 -2.98 -4.31
CA TYR A 615 8.24 -4.16 -4.06
C TYR A 615 9.73 -3.93 -4.30
N LYS A 616 10.18 -2.70 -4.63
CA LYS A 616 11.61 -2.35 -4.80
C LYS A 616 12.37 -3.33 -5.73
N TRP A 617 11.78 -3.62 -6.88
CA TRP A 617 12.36 -4.55 -7.87
C TRP A 617 13.27 -3.85 -8.90
N VAL A 618 13.28 -2.52 -8.88
CA VAL A 618 14.28 -1.63 -9.51
C VAL A 618 14.96 -0.83 -8.43
#